data_AF-A0A2K9A7X7-F1
#
_entry.id   AF-A0A2K9A7X7-F1
#
_cell.length_a   1.000
_cell.length_b   1.000
_cell.length_c   1.000
_cell.angle_alpha   90.00
_cell.angle_beta   90.00
_cell.angle_gamma   90.00
#
_symmetry.space_group_name_H-M   'P 1'
#
loop_
_entity.id
_entity.type
_entity.pdbx_description
1 polymer ?
#
loop_
_entity_poly.entity_id
_entity_poly.type
_entity_poly.pdbx_seq_one_letter_code
_entity_poly.pdbx_strand_id
1 'polypeptide(L)' 'MVKFQALPKVTIVCYIISIVIIGFVLAEQFAEWDLFSRKVKVGILVSAAIIGVFGSIISIAKQLANYLRRNKSSEKN' A
#
# COMPACT_ATOMS: atom_id res chain seq x y z
N MET A 1 -11.27 -23.44 -1.86
CA MET A 1 -10.24 -22.58 -2.47
C MET A 1 -10.60 -21.13 -2.21
N VAL A 2 -9.81 -20.42 -1.39
CA VAL A 2 -9.96 -18.97 -1.20
C VAL A 2 -9.70 -18.33 -2.57
N LYS A 3 -10.75 -17.81 -3.21
CA LYS A 3 -10.61 -17.05 -4.45
C LYS A 3 -9.89 -15.76 -4.09
N PHE A 4 -8.57 -15.72 -4.29
CA PHE A 4 -7.80 -14.47 -4.22
C PHE A 4 -8.40 -13.51 -5.24
N GLN A 5 -9.23 -12.59 -4.74
CA GLN A 5 -9.74 -11.50 -5.56
C GLN A 5 -8.52 -10.69 -5.99
N ALA A 6 -8.29 -10.58 -7.29
CA ALA A 6 -7.11 -9.89 -7.81
C ALA A 6 -6.98 -8.52 -7.15
N LEU A 7 -5.84 -8.29 -6.47
CA LEU A 7 -5.56 -7.04 -5.79
C LEU A 7 -5.68 -5.88 -6.79
N PRO A 8 -6.30 -4.76 -6.43
CA PRO A 8 -6.37 -3.61 -7.31
C PRO A 8 -4.95 -3.18 -7.71
N LYS A 9 -4.74 -2.91 -9.00
CA LYS A 9 -3.44 -2.45 -9.53
C LYS A 9 -2.86 -1.29 -8.73
N VAL A 10 -3.72 -0.38 -8.27
CA VAL A 10 -3.35 0.77 -7.42
C VAL A 10 -2.71 0.34 -6.10
N THR A 11 -3.26 -0.68 -5.44
CA THR A 11 -2.72 -1.20 -4.17
C THR A 11 -1.34 -1.81 -4.37
N ILE A 12 -1.14 -2.55 -5.47
CA ILE A 12 0.17 -3.11 -5.83
C ILE A 12 1.18 -1.98 -6.05
N VAL A 13 0.80 -0.94 -6.80
CA VAL A 13 1.66 0.22 -7.04
C VAL A 13 2.03 0.94 -5.74
N CYS A 14 1.06 1.18 -4.84
CA CYS A 14 1.33 1.78 -3.53
C CYS A 14 2.32 0.95 -2.70
N TYR A 15 2.19 -0.37 -2.70
CA TYR A 15 3.13 -1.23 -1.99
C TYR A 15 4.52 -1.23 -2.62
N ILE A 16 4.62 -1.31 -3.95
CA ILE A 16 5.92 -1.26 -4.64
C ILE A 16 6.63 0.05 -4.33
N ILE A 17 5.92 1.19 -4.42
CA ILE A 17 6.48 2.50 -4.09
C ILE A 17 6.95 2.54 -2.62
N SER A 18 6.11 2.06 -1.69
CA SER A 18 6.46 2.03 -0.26
C SER A 18 7.72 1.18 -0.01
N ILE A 19 7.81 -0.02 -0.59
CA ILE A 19 8.96 -0.92 -0.47
C ILE A 19 10.22 -0.29 -1.06
N VAL A 20 10.13 0.33 -2.24
CA VAL A 20 11.29 1.00 -2.87
C VAL A 20 11.80 2.15 -2.00
N ILE A 21 10.90 2.97 -1.45
CA ILE A 21 11.28 4.09 -0.58
C ILE A 21 11.94 3.58 0.71
N ILE A 22 11.37 2.58 1.36
CA ILE A 22 11.93 1.99 2.58
C ILE A 22 13.29 1.34 2.29
N GLY A 23 13.38 0.57 1.20
CA GLY A 23 14.62 -0.07 0.77
C GLY A 23 15.72 0.92 0.47
N PHE A 24 15.39 2.06 -0.13
CA PHE A 24 16.36 3.14 -0.37
C PHE A 24 16.87 3.75 0.93
N VAL A 25 16.00 4.05 1.90
CA VAL A 25 16.42 4.55 3.23
C VAL A 25 17.29 3.54 3.97
N LEU A 26 16.96 2.25 3.88
CA LEU A 26 17.78 1.19 4.47
C LEU A 26 19.14 1.07 3.77
N ALA A 27 19.17 1.06 2.44
CA ALA A 27 20.41 1.00 1.67
C ALA A 27 21.34 2.18 2.01
N GLU A 28 20.78 3.37 2.19
CA GLU A 28 21.50 4.57 2.61
C GLU A 28 22.12 4.41 4.02
N GLN A 29 21.42 3.76 4.97
CA GLN A 29 21.99 3.44 6.28
C GLN A 29 23.13 2.41 6.23
N PHE A 30 23.02 1.38 5.38
CA PHE A 30 24.03 0.31 5.31
C PHE A 30 25.22 0.67 4.42
N ALA A 31 25.04 1.56 3.44
CA ALA A 31 26.10 2.01 2.53
C ALA A 31 26.88 3.22 3.05
N GLU A 32 26.56 3.72 4.25
CA GLU A 32 27.15 4.94 4.86
C GLU A 32 27.05 6.20 3.98
N TRP A 33 26.10 6.23 3.05
CA TRP A 33 25.86 7.42 2.23
C TRP A 33 25.09 8.42 3.08
N ASP A 34 25.74 9.40 3.71
CA ASP A 34 25.05 10.37 4.56
C ASP A 34 24.36 11.47 3.72
N LEU A 35 23.37 11.07 2.92
CA LEU A 35 22.64 11.94 2.00
C LEU A 35 21.56 12.76 2.73
N PHE A 36 21.01 12.22 3.82
CA PHE A 36 19.88 12.84 4.52
C PHE A 36 20.10 12.90 6.04
N SER A 37 19.65 13.97 6.68
CA SER A 37 19.63 14.04 8.15
C SER A 37 18.65 13.01 8.74
N ARG A 38 18.92 12.48 9.94
CA ARG A 38 18.06 11.51 10.66
C ARG A 38 16.58 11.94 10.68
N LYS A 39 16.29 13.23 10.87
CA LYS A 39 14.92 13.76 10.86
C LYS A 39 14.21 13.54 9.52
N VAL A 40 14.94 13.72 8.41
CA VAL A 40 14.43 13.54 7.05
C VAL A 40 14.20 12.06 6.76
N LYS A 41 15.12 11.17 7.17
CA LYS A 41 14.95 9.70 7.02
C LYS A 41 13.67 9.21 7.70
N VAL A 42 13.40 9.67 8.92
CA VAL A 42 12.16 9.34 9.64
C VAL A 42 10.94 9.89 8.89
N GLY A 43 10.99 11.12 8.39
CA GLY A 43 9.91 11.69 7.58
C GLY A 43 9.58 10.84 6.34
N ILE A 44 10.61 10.41 5.60
CA ILE A 44 10.47 9.56 4.41
C ILE A 44 9.83 8.22 4.77
N LEU A 45 10.26 7.58 5.86
CA LEU A 45 9.70 6.31 6.33
C LEU A 45 8.22 6.45 6.73
N VAL A 46 7.85 7.53 7.42
CA VAL A 46 6.46 7.80 7.79
C VAL A 46 5.61 8.01 6.53
N SER A 47 6.09 8.76 5.54
CA SER A 47 5.40 8.92 4.26
C SER A 47 5.22 7.58 3.53
N ALA A 48 6.25 6.73 3.50
CA ALA A 48 6.17 5.40 2.89
C ALA A 48 5.11 4.52 3.57
N ALA A 49 5.03 4.56 4.91
CA ALA A 49 4.02 3.85 5.67
C ALA A 49 2.60 4.34 5.34
N ILE A 50 2.38 5.65 5.28
CA ILE A 50 1.08 6.24 4.92
C ILE A 50 0.64 5.78 3.52
N ILE A 51 1.55 5.78 2.54
CA ILE A 51 1.27 5.32 1.18
C ILE A 51 0.84 3.84 1.17
N GLY A 52 1.54 2.98 1.92
CA GLY A 52 1.19 1.56 2.04
C GLY A 52 -0.18 1.32 2.70
N VAL A 53 -0.48 2.07 3.76
CA VAL A 53 -1.78 2.01 4.44
C VAL A 53 -2.90 2.48 3.51
N PHE A 54 -2.70 3.58 2.77
CA PHE A 54 -3.66 4.11 1.82
C PHE A 54 -4.00 3.09 0.72
N GLY A 55 -3.00 2.41 0.16
CA GLY A 55 -3.19 1.32 -0.79
C GLY A 55 -4.07 0.18 -0.25
N SER A 56 -3.90 -0.14 1.03
CA SER A 56 -4.68 -1.16 1.75
C SER A 56 -6.14 -0.73 1.90
N ILE A 57 -6.39 0.51 2.32
CA ILE A 57 -7.74 1.08 2.50
C ILE A 57 -8.52 1.04 1.18
N ILE A 58 -7.90 1.46 0.07
CA ILE A 58 -8.54 1.40 -1.26
C ILE A 58 -8.91 -0.03 -1.65
N SER A 59 -8.04 -0.99 -1.35
CA SER A 59 -8.31 -2.41 -1.63
C SER A 59 -9.54 -2.90 -0.90
N ILE A 60 -9.59 -2.65 0.42
CA ILE A 60 -10.69 -3.05 1.28
C ILE A 60 -11.98 -2.36 0.84
N ALA A 61 -11.94 -1.05 0.56
CA ALA A 61 -13.11 -0.29 0.09
C ALA A 61 -13.67 -0.84 -1.22
N LYS A 62 -12.81 -1.21 -2.19
CA LYS A 62 -13.25 -1.83 -3.45
C LYS A 62 -13.83 -3.22 -3.25
N GLN A 63 -13.24 -4.03 -2.38
CA GLN A 63 -13.77 -5.36 -2.06
C GLN A 63 -15.15 -5.25 -1.39
N LEU A 64 -15.29 -4.33 -0.43
CA LEU A 64 -16.55 -4.06 0.26
C LEU A 64 -17.63 -3.53 -0.71
N ALA A 65 -17.30 -2.57 -1.57
CA ALA A 65 -18.25 -2.04 -2.56
C ALA A 65 -18.74 -3.13 -3.53
N ASN A 66 -17.84 -4.02 -3.98
CA ASN A 66 -18.21 -5.15 -4.83
C ASN A 66 -19.09 -6.18 -4.10
N TYR A 67 -18.80 -6.44 -2.82
CA TYR A 67 -19.61 -7.33 -1.99
C TYR A 67 -21.04 -6.79 -1.82
N LEU A 68 -21.18 -5.52 -1.45
CA LEU A 68 -22.48 -4.85 -1.31
C LEU A 68 -23.26 -4.83 -2.63
N ARG A 69 -22.58 -4.58 -3.77
CA ARG A 69 -23.21 -4.55 -5.09
C ARG A 69 -23.74 -5.93 -5.50
N ARG A 70 -22.99 -7.01 -5.22
CA ARG A 70 -23.45 -8.38 -5.49
C ARG A 70 -24.63 -8.77 -4.62
N ASN A 71 -24.59 -8.44 -3.33
CA ASN A 71 -25.67 -8.78 -2.41
C ASN A 71 -26.99 -8.11 -2.83
N LYS A 72 -26.93 -6.82 -3.18
CA LYS A 72 -28.10 -6.06 -3.70
C LYS A 72 -28.66 -6.61 -5.01
N SER A 73 -27.82 -7.23 -5.84
CA SER A 73 -28.25 -7.84 -7.11
C SER A 73 -28.87 -9.23 -6.92
N SER A 74 -28.52 -9.94 -5.85
CA SER A 74 -29.07 -11.27 -5.55
C SER A 74 -30.46 -11.22 -4.91
N GLU A 75 -30.82 -10.08 -4.32
CA GLU A 75 -32.14 -9.85 -3.68
C GLU A 75 -33.21 -9.44 -4.70
N LYS A 76 -32.82 -9.18 -5.95
CA LYS A 76 -33.69 -8.70 -7.04
C LYS A 76 -34.07 -9.79 -8.06
N ASN A 77 -33.56 -11.01 -7.90
CA ASN A 77 -33.91 -12.21 -8.66
C ASN A 77 -34.55 -13.23 -7.72
#